data_AF-A0AA36I0X6-F1
#
_entry.id   AF-A0AA36I0X6-F1
#
_cell.length_a   1.000
_cell.length_b   1.000
_cell.length_c   1.000
_cell.angle_alpha   90.00
_cell.angle_beta   90.00
_cell.angle_gamma   90.00
#
_symmetry.space_group_name_H-M   'P 1'
#
loop_
_entity.id
_entity.type
_entity.pdbx_description
1 polymer ?
#
loop_
_entity_poly.entity_id
_entity_poly.type
_entity_poly.pdbx_seq_one_letter_code
_entity_poly.pdbx_strand_id
1 'polypeptide(L)'
;MWMWKGAVLLLIPPVSAWTAGPAPTAVPEEVKATFGTGVTPAAPQLRGSGDAALADANVDNSRMQPWARALLATVAGLAVMASPRAAMAQSGVNMYMGQGCFWHVQHEIVKQEASGLARQPTEVTALAGYAGGKEVGSKGEVCYHNMAMAADYGQLGHTEVVNVNVPEDKVGDFAKAYFDAAEKYPFGRADPQDRGTEYRSAIGIPGGMDGPAFKAVEAANAGRLELVRGQGNDADTVGTKKVWVYDSNEFPFHQGEIYHQFHDDMIERYPQKYHDLKKLLVKEGAIQKVGCPEMGF
;
A
#
# COMPACT_ATOMS: atom_id res chain seq x y z
N MET A 1 -51.20 48.37 32.24
CA MET A 1 -52.03 48.34 31.03
C MET A 1 -51.14 47.83 29.90
N TRP A 2 -51.46 46.63 29.40
CA TRP A 2 -51.06 46.02 28.12
C TRP A 2 -49.63 45.51 27.91
N MET A 3 -49.54 44.17 27.99
CA MET A 3 -48.55 43.27 27.39
C MET A 3 -48.63 43.30 25.86
N TRP A 4 -47.52 42.99 25.18
CA TRP A 4 -47.58 42.12 24.00
C TRP A 4 -46.28 41.32 23.83
N LYS A 5 -46.41 39.99 23.91
CA LYS A 5 -45.42 38.99 23.53
C LYS A 5 -45.64 38.65 22.06
N GLY A 6 -44.62 38.78 21.22
CA GLY A 6 -44.64 38.30 19.85
C GLY A 6 -44.37 36.80 19.80
N ALA A 7 -45.35 36.02 19.33
CA ALA A 7 -45.20 34.61 19.02
C ALA A 7 -44.66 34.45 17.59
N VAL A 8 -43.57 33.69 17.45
CA VAL A 8 -43.02 33.29 16.15
C VAL A 8 -43.72 31.99 15.73
N LEU A 9 -44.46 32.06 14.62
CA LEU A 9 -45.18 30.95 14.02
C LEU A 9 -44.21 30.16 13.13
N LEU A 10 -43.79 28.97 13.57
CA LEU A 10 -43.05 28.02 12.73
C LEU A 10 -44.01 27.36 11.74
N LEU A 11 -43.85 27.64 10.45
CA LEU A 11 -44.49 26.92 9.36
C LEU A 11 -43.68 25.65 9.05
N ILE A 12 -44.27 24.49 9.33
CA ILE A 12 -43.74 23.17 8.95
C ILE A 12 -44.21 22.89 7.51
N PRO A 13 -43.31 22.61 6.55
CA PRO A 13 -43.72 22.18 5.22
C PRO A 13 -44.28 20.75 5.22
N PRO A 14 -45.26 20.43 4.35
CA PRO A 14 -45.89 19.12 4.31
C PRO A 14 -44.93 18.03 3.81
N VAL A 15 -44.98 16.89 4.50
CA VAL A 15 -44.32 15.63 4.18
C VAL A 15 -44.78 15.15 2.80
N SER A 16 -43.87 15.10 1.83
CA SER A 16 -44.13 14.47 0.53
C SER A 16 -44.14 12.95 0.71
N ALA A 17 -45.29 12.35 0.44
CA ALA A 17 -45.48 10.91 0.41
C ALA A 17 -44.63 10.30 -0.72
N TRP A 18 -43.68 9.44 -0.34
CA TRP A 18 -42.95 8.58 -1.26
C TRP A 18 -43.87 7.45 -1.72
N THR A 19 -44.25 7.45 -3.00
CA THR A 19 -44.89 6.31 -3.64
C THR A 19 -43.85 5.23 -3.91
N ALA A 20 -44.05 4.05 -3.31
CA ALA A 20 -43.26 2.86 -3.57
C ALA A 20 -43.34 2.46 -5.06
N GLY A 21 -42.19 2.33 -5.71
CA GLY A 21 -42.09 1.74 -7.05
C GLY A 21 -42.30 0.22 -7.01
N PRO A 22 -42.70 -0.40 -8.14
CA PRO A 22 -42.99 -1.82 -8.21
C PRO A 22 -41.73 -2.68 -8.02
N ALA A 23 -41.92 -3.83 -7.35
CA ALA A 23 -40.90 -4.83 -7.09
C ALA A 23 -40.32 -5.42 -8.38
N PRO A 24 -39.00 -5.73 -8.42
CA PRO A 24 -38.40 -6.40 -9.57
C PRO A 24 -38.90 -7.83 -9.70
N THR A 25 -39.27 -8.18 -10.94
CA THR A 25 -39.71 -9.50 -11.37
C THR A 25 -38.61 -10.55 -11.28
N ALA A 26 -39.02 -11.77 -10.90
CA ALA A 26 -38.21 -12.96 -10.74
C ALA A 26 -37.31 -13.29 -11.93
N VAL A 27 -36.08 -13.73 -11.60
CA VAL A 27 -35.11 -14.31 -12.53
C VAL A 27 -35.42 -15.81 -12.66
N PRO A 28 -35.49 -16.39 -13.87
CA PRO A 28 -35.70 -17.81 -14.03
C PRO A 28 -34.45 -18.64 -13.73
N GLU A 29 -34.77 -19.85 -13.29
CA GLU A 29 -33.99 -20.94 -12.73
C GLU A 29 -33.19 -21.75 -13.77
N GLU A 30 -32.12 -22.39 -13.28
CA GLU A 30 -31.41 -23.56 -13.83
C GLU A 30 -30.82 -23.54 -15.25
N VAL A 31 -29.48 -23.53 -15.32
CA VAL A 31 -28.74 -24.31 -16.31
C VAL A 31 -27.80 -25.28 -15.58
N LYS A 32 -28.23 -26.54 -15.51
CA LYS A 32 -27.39 -27.68 -15.12
C LYS A 32 -26.31 -27.91 -16.19
N ALA A 33 -25.04 -27.73 -15.83
CA ALA A 33 -23.91 -28.14 -16.66
C ALA A 33 -23.41 -29.53 -16.20
N THR A 34 -23.54 -30.48 -17.10
CA THR A 34 -23.15 -31.89 -16.99
C THR A 34 -21.62 -32.02 -16.95
N PHE A 35 -21.08 -32.65 -15.90
CA PHE A 35 -19.67 -33.03 -15.83
C PHE A 35 -19.38 -34.17 -16.80
N GLY A 36 -18.65 -33.87 -17.87
CA GLY A 36 -18.04 -34.86 -18.75
C GLY A 36 -16.69 -35.30 -18.21
N THR A 37 -16.58 -36.59 -17.90
CA THR A 37 -15.32 -37.30 -17.65
C THR A 37 -14.54 -37.46 -18.94
N GLY A 38 -13.24 -37.16 -18.93
CA GLY A 38 -12.30 -37.84 -19.83
C GLY A 38 -11.12 -37.04 -20.36
N VAL A 39 -9.97 -37.70 -20.28
CA VAL A 39 -8.78 -37.57 -21.13
C VAL A 39 -7.68 -36.60 -20.65
N THR A 40 -6.79 -37.18 -19.83
CA THR A 40 -5.35 -36.86 -19.74
C THR A 40 -4.66 -36.91 -21.11
N PRO A 41 -3.78 -35.94 -21.43
CA PRO A 41 -2.66 -36.17 -22.32
C PRO A 41 -1.35 -36.32 -21.52
N ALA A 42 -0.60 -37.34 -21.92
CA ALA A 42 0.70 -37.73 -21.40
C ALA A 42 1.79 -36.67 -21.68
N ALA A 43 2.66 -36.46 -20.70
CA ALA A 43 3.91 -35.73 -20.88
C ALA A 43 4.96 -36.63 -21.58
N PRO A 44 5.69 -36.13 -22.59
CA PRO A 44 6.81 -36.86 -23.15
C PRO A 44 8.03 -36.79 -22.22
N GLN A 45 8.49 -37.96 -21.80
CA GLN A 45 9.81 -38.16 -21.22
C GLN A 45 10.87 -37.91 -22.29
N LEU A 46 11.83 -37.03 -21.99
CA LEU A 46 13.13 -37.03 -22.68
C LEU A 46 14.20 -37.55 -21.72
N ARG A 47 14.80 -38.64 -22.20
CA ARG A 47 15.85 -39.46 -21.61
C ARG A 47 17.08 -39.27 -22.50
N GLY A 48 18.25 -39.09 -21.91
CA GLY A 48 19.55 -39.03 -22.61
C GLY A 48 20.52 -38.16 -21.80
N SER A 49 21.30 -38.71 -20.86
CA SER A 49 22.50 -39.54 -21.08
C SER A 49 23.62 -38.78 -21.78
N GLY A 50 24.72 -38.54 -21.07
CA GLY A 50 25.92 -37.94 -21.63
C GLY A 50 26.95 -37.61 -20.56
N ASP A 51 27.65 -38.64 -20.09
CA ASP A 51 28.89 -38.55 -19.31
C ASP A 51 29.95 -37.72 -20.07
N ALA A 52 30.67 -36.86 -19.36
CA ALA A 52 32.06 -36.53 -19.67
C ALA A 52 32.76 -35.95 -18.45
N ALA A 53 33.61 -36.80 -17.87
CA ALA A 53 34.58 -36.46 -16.84
C ALA A 53 35.62 -35.46 -17.35
N LEU A 54 35.98 -34.50 -16.50
CA LEU A 54 37.23 -33.75 -16.52
C LEU A 54 37.73 -33.76 -15.07
N ALA A 55 38.45 -34.81 -14.66
CA ALA A 55 39.91 -34.97 -14.82
C ALA A 55 40.69 -33.93 -13.99
N ASP A 56 41.24 -34.45 -12.89
CA ASP A 56 42.17 -33.83 -11.96
C ASP A 56 43.30 -33.05 -12.66
N ALA A 57 43.40 -31.76 -12.35
CA ALA A 57 44.62 -31.00 -12.58
C ALA A 57 45.56 -31.18 -11.37
N ASN A 58 46.26 -32.32 -11.36
CA ASN A 58 47.37 -32.57 -10.46
C ASN A 58 48.61 -31.83 -11.01
N VAL A 59 48.83 -30.59 -10.55
CA VAL A 59 50.00 -29.79 -10.94
C VAL A 59 51.21 -30.24 -10.11
N ASP A 60 52.08 -30.99 -10.77
CA ASP A 60 53.38 -31.42 -10.29
C ASP A 60 54.28 -30.19 -10.01
N ASN A 61 54.57 -29.95 -8.73
CA ASN A 61 55.29 -28.78 -8.21
C ASN A 61 56.80 -29.03 -8.08
N SER A 62 57.40 -29.70 -9.07
CA SER A 62 58.80 -30.13 -9.02
C SER A 62 59.65 -29.59 -10.16
N ARG A 63 59.65 -28.26 -10.38
CA ARG A 63 60.71 -27.53 -11.12
C ARG A 63 60.49 -26.02 -11.04
N MET A 64 60.92 -25.40 -9.93
CA MET A 64 61.15 -23.95 -9.88
C MET A 64 62.58 -23.66 -9.45
N GLN A 65 63.28 -22.92 -10.30
CA GLN A 65 64.66 -22.49 -10.09
C GLN A 65 64.76 -21.35 -9.05
N PRO A 66 65.85 -21.26 -8.27
CA PRO A 66 65.93 -20.47 -7.05
C PRO A 66 66.07 -18.94 -7.22
N TRP A 67 65.94 -18.39 -8.44
CA TRP A 67 66.10 -16.95 -8.67
C TRP A 67 64.78 -16.17 -8.86
N ALA A 68 63.63 -16.84 -8.99
CA ALA A 68 62.32 -16.21 -9.17
C ALA A 68 61.61 -15.85 -7.84
N ARG A 69 62.37 -15.37 -6.86
CA ARG A 69 61.85 -14.85 -5.57
C ARG A 69 62.50 -13.51 -5.24
N ALA A 70 62.33 -12.53 -6.10
CA ALA A 70 62.58 -11.13 -5.77
C ALA A 70 61.84 -10.24 -6.78
N LEU A 71 60.66 -9.77 -6.39
CA LEU A 71 60.00 -8.51 -6.77
C LEU A 71 58.51 -8.61 -6.42
N LEU A 72 58.23 -8.49 -5.12
CA LEU A 72 56.90 -8.19 -4.61
C LEU A 72 57.09 -7.02 -3.63
N ALA A 73 57.12 -5.81 -4.19
CA ALA A 73 57.06 -4.58 -3.41
C ALA A 73 56.26 -3.53 -4.18
N THR A 74 55.23 -3.03 -3.49
CA THR A 74 54.56 -1.73 -3.66
C THR A 74 53.71 -1.48 -4.90
N VAL A 75 52.47 -2.01 -4.89
CA VAL A 75 51.27 -1.21 -5.22
C VAL A 75 50.14 -1.66 -4.28
N ALA A 76 50.09 -1.09 -3.08
CA ALA A 76 48.95 -1.23 -2.16
C ALA A 76 48.59 0.16 -1.66
N GLY A 77 47.80 0.89 -2.45
CA GLY A 77 47.31 2.20 -2.10
C GLY A 77 46.16 2.56 -3.03
N LEU A 78 44.97 2.74 -2.44
CA LEU A 78 43.67 2.98 -3.07
C LEU A 78 42.85 1.73 -3.42
N ALA A 79 42.68 0.84 -2.44
CA ALA A 79 41.37 0.20 -2.30
C ALA A 79 40.42 1.31 -1.82
N VAL A 80 39.63 1.86 -2.76
CA VAL A 80 38.41 2.58 -2.43
C VAL A 80 37.66 1.68 -1.45
N MET A 81 37.52 2.13 -0.21
CA MET A 81 36.58 1.52 0.71
C MET A 81 35.19 1.76 0.10
N ALA A 82 34.76 0.84 -0.75
CA ALA A 82 33.35 0.56 -0.92
C ALA A 82 32.91 0.02 0.43
N SER A 83 32.65 0.91 1.38
CA SER A 83 31.90 0.56 2.58
C SER A 83 30.63 -0.08 2.04
N PRO A 84 30.32 -1.34 2.37
CA PRO A 84 28.95 -1.78 2.27
C PRO A 84 28.19 -0.77 3.11
N ARG A 85 27.26 -0.04 2.50
CA ARG A 85 26.30 0.76 3.23
C ARG A 85 25.52 -0.26 4.03
N ALA A 86 26.01 -0.56 5.24
CA ALA A 86 25.23 -1.24 6.25
C ALA A 86 23.92 -0.47 6.24
N ALA A 87 22.83 -1.17 5.92
CA ALA A 87 21.50 -0.61 5.97
C ALA A 87 21.39 0.05 7.34
N MET A 88 21.50 1.38 7.37
CA MET A 88 21.09 2.10 8.54
C MET A 88 19.63 1.76 8.64
N ALA A 89 19.28 0.88 9.59
CA ALA A 89 17.92 0.70 10.02
C ALA A 89 17.47 2.08 10.43
N GLN A 90 16.83 2.79 9.51
CA GLN A 90 16.39 4.14 9.72
C GLN A 90 15.28 4.01 10.75
N SER A 91 15.61 4.32 12.01
CA SER A 91 14.68 4.33 13.13
C SER A 91 13.51 5.21 12.74
N GLY A 92 12.36 4.60 12.49
CA GLY A 92 11.18 5.27 12.00
C GLY A 92 9.93 4.44 12.23
N VAL A 93 8.81 5.12 12.14
CA VAL A 93 7.47 4.57 12.31
C VAL A 93 6.96 4.17 10.94
N ASN A 94 6.67 2.88 10.76
CA ASN A 94 5.88 2.44 9.61
C ASN A 94 4.44 2.88 9.85
N MET A 95 4.02 3.91 9.13
CA MET A 95 2.68 4.50 9.19
C MET A 95 2.01 4.26 7.84
N TYR A 96 0.72 3.90 7.84
CA TYR A 96 -0.08 3.92 6.63
C TYR A 96 -1.20 4.94 6.70
N MET A 97 -1.58 5.48 5.55
CA MET A 97 -2.64 6.48 5.41
C MET A 97 -3.54 6.13 4.22
N GLY A 98 -4.86 6.15 4.43
CA GLY A 98 -5.89 5.94 3.41
C GLY A 98 -6.85 7.11 3.36
N GLN A 99 -7.25 7.54 2.16
CA GLN A 99 -8.08 8.72 1.96
C GLN A 99 -8.77 8.76 0.58
N GLY A 100 -9.38 7.66 0.16
CA GLY A 100 -9.79 7.46 -1.24
C GLY A 100 -8.77 6.63 -2.00
N CYS A 101 -8.72 6.81 -3.32
CA CYS A 101 -7.81 6.09 -4.20
C CYS A 101 -6.35 6.26 -3.76
N PHE A 102 -5.65 5.14 -3.53
CA PHE A 102 -4.25 5.16 -3.09
C PHE A 102 -3.27 5.73 -4.13
N TRP A 103 -3.65 5.91 -5.40
CA TRP A 103 -2.77 6.47 -6.43
C TRP A 103 -2.50 7.95 -6.18
N HIS A 104 -3.56 8.68 -5.84
CA HIS A 104 -3.47 10.05 -5.36
C HIS A 104 -2.68 10.13 -4.05
N VAL A 105 -3.04 9.30 -3.07
CA VAL A 105 -2.42 9.31 -1.75
C VAL A 105 -0.91 9.01 -1.85
N GLN A 106 -0.50 8.10 -2.73
CA GLN A 106 0.90 7.73 -2.92
C GLN A 106 1.69 8.91 -3.48
N HIS A 107 1.14 9.61 -4.47
CA HIS A 107 1.79 10.77 -5.06
C HIS A 107 2.00 11.89 -4.02
N GLU A 108 1.00 12.19 -3.19
CA GLU A 108 1.12 13.22 -2.15
C GLU A 108 2.13 12.83 -1.06
N ILE A 109 2.16 11.56 -0.65
CA ILE A 109 3.16 11.09 0.33
C ILE A 109 4.57 11.11 -0.26
N VAL A 110 4.76 10.73 -1.53
CA VAL A 110 6.07 10.82 -2.20
C VAL A 110 6.55 12.27 -2.28
N LYS A 111 5.65 13.23 -2.54
CA LYS A 111 5.98 14.66 -2.47
C LYS A 111 6.40 15.08 -1.07
N GLN A 112 5.74 14.57 -0.03
CA GLN A 112 6.09 14.84 1.36
C GLN A 112 7.44 14.21 1.74
N GLU A 113 7.76 13.01 1.27
CA GLU A 113 9.08 12.39 1.45
C GLU A 113 10.17 13.22 0.76
N ALA A 114 9.96 13.62 -0.48
CA ALA A 114 10.93 14.38 -1.25
C ALA A 114 11.18 15.78 -0.67
N SER A 115 10.13 16.48 -0.24
CA SER A 115 10.23 17.87 0.24
C SER A 115 10.43 17.99 1.74
N GLY A 116 9.72 17.18 2.53
CA GLY A 116 9.75 17.22 4.00
C GLY A 116 10.88 16.40 4.62
N LEU A 117 11.33 15.33 3.95
CA LEU A 117 12.43 14.48 4.41
C LEU A 117 13.69 14.58 3.55
N ALA A 118 13.64 15.35 2.45
CA ALA A 118 14.73 15.46 1.47
C ALA A 118 15.19 14.10 0.89
N ARG A 119 14.28 13.10 0.86
CA ARG A 119 14.59 11.76 0.36
C ARG A 119 14.94 11.80 -1.12
N GLN A 120 16.01 11.10 -1.46
CA GLN A 120 16.34 10.83 -2.86
C GLN A 120 15.41 9.74 -3.44
N PRO A 121 15.30 9.61 -4.77
CA PRO A 121 14.48 8.59 -5.41
C PRO A 121 14.70 7.16 -4.88
N THR A 122 15.94 6.80 -4.54
CA THR A 122 16.32 5.49 -3.98
C THR A 122 15.93 5.31 -2.50
N GLU A 123 15.53 6.38 -1.83
CA GLU A 123 15.21 6.41 -0.39
C GLU A 123 13.70 6.56 -0.14
N VAL A 124 12.89 6.68 -1.20
CA VAL A 124 11.42 6.71 -1.15
C VAL A 124 10.92 5.39 -0.56
N THR A 125 10.00 5.49 0.41
CA THR A 125 9.43 4.35 1.13
C THR A 125 7.92 4.22 0.96
N ALA A 126 7.25 5.18 0.32
CA ALA A 126 5.82 5.14 0.07
C ALA A 126 5.41 3.99 -0.88
N LEU A 127 4.66 3.02 -0.35
CA LEU A 127 4.12 1.88 -1.09
C LEU A 127 2.60 1.85 -0.97
N ALA A 128 1.91 1.76 -2.11
CA ALA A 128 0.46 1.58 -2.17
C ALA A 128 0.07 0.13 -1.80
N GLY A 129 -1.07 -0.06 -1.17
CA GLY A 129 -1.57 -1.37 -0.78
C GLY A 129 -2.82 -1.31 0.08
N TYR A 130 -3.00 -2.30 0.94
CA TYR A 130 -4.26 -2.58 1.61
C TYR A 130 -4.06 -2.79 3.12
N ALA A 131 -4.93 -2.24 3.96
CA ALA A 131 -4.88 -2.41 5.41
C ALA A 131 -6.26 -2.26 6.06
N GLY A 132 -6.35 -2.47 7.38
CA GLY A 132 -7.57 -2.26 8.15
C GLY A 132 -8.66 -3.31 7.97
N GLY A 133 -8.40 -4.42 7.26
CA GLY A 133 -9.25 -5.60 7.20
C GLY A 133 -8.83 -6.67 8.21
N LYS A 134 -9.69 -7.65 8.47
CA LYS A 134 -9.43 -8.74 9.43
C LYS A 134 -8.93 -10.03 8.79
N GLU A 135 -9.13 -10.16 7.48
CA GLU A 135 -8.93 -11.41 6.78
C GLU A 135 -7.86 -11.25 5.71
N VAL A 136 -7.14 -12.33 5.43
CA VAL A 136 -6.20 -12.42 4.32
C VAL A 136 -6.47 -13.71 3.57
N GLY A 137 -6.00 -13.80 2.33
CA GLY A 137 -6.05 -15.02 1.56
C GLY A 137 -5.27 -16.17 2.20
N SER A 138 -5.46 -17.38 1.65
CA SER A 138 -4.89 -18.62 2.19
C SER A 138 -3.35 -18.64 2.29
N LYS A 139 -2.67 -17.76 1.56
CA LYS A 139 -1.21 -17.58 1.55
C LYS A 139 -0.80 -16.20 2.10
N GLY A 140 -1.71 -15.51 2.78
CA GLY A 140 -1.50 -14.15 3.30
C GLY A 140 -1.64 -13.05 2.24
N GLU A 141 -2.18 -13.36 1.07
CA GLU A 141 -2.39 -12.42 -0.02
C GLU A 141 -3.61 -11.52 0.22
N VAL A 142 -3.50 -10.26 -0.18
CA VAL A 142 -4.60 -9.29 -0.23
C VAL A 142 -4.48 -8.64 -1.60
N CYS A 143 -5.46 -8.90 -2.47
CA CYS A 143 -5.36 -8.63 -3.90
C CYS A 143 -6.37 -7.58 -4.32
N TYR A 144 -5.99 -6.79 -5.33
CA TYR A 144 -6.92 -5.90 -6.00
C TYR A 144 -8.07 -6.69 -6.65
N HIS A 145 -9.12 -5.96 -7.05
CA HIS A 145 -10.23 -6.48 -7.80
C HIS A 145 -9.76 -7.31 -9.00
N ASN A 146 -10.18 -8.58 -9.02
CA ASN A 146 -9.69 -9.54 -9.99
C ASN A 146 -10.78 -10.55 -10.37
N MET A 147 -10.72 -11.01 -11.61
CA MET A 147 -11.64 -12.05 -12.13
C MET A 147 -11.17 -13.47 -11.79
N ALA A 148 -10.00 -13.62 -11.16
CA ALA A 148 -9.42 -14.90 -10.79
C ALA A 148 -9.96 -15.45 -9.45
N MET A 149 -10.89 -14.73 -8.81
CA MET A 149 -11.40 -15.04 -7.47
C MET A 149 -10.26 -15.18 -6.43
N ALA A 150 -9.14 -14.49 -6.65
CA ALA A 150 -8.11 -14.33 -5.63
C ALA A 150 -8.65 -13.43 -4.51
N ALA A 151 -7.99 -13.46 -3.35
CA ALA A 151 -8.49 -12.86 -2.11
C ALA A 151 -8.62 -11.32 -2.22
N ASP A 152 -9.79 -10.87 -2.66
CA ASP A 152 -10.11 -9.48 -2.97
C ASP A 152 -10.11 -8.63 -1.70
N TYR A 153 -9.33 -7.55 -1.70
CA TYR A 153 -9.11 -6.71 -0.52
C TYR A 153 -10.41 -6.11 0.03
N GLY A 154 -11.36 -5.77 -0.85
CA GLY A 154 -12.66 -5.23 -0.46
C GLY A 154 -13.52 -6.26 0.25
N GLN A 155 -13.56 -7.48 -0.28
CA GLN A 155 -14.27 -8.60 0.37
C GLN A 155 -13.64 -9.01 1.70
N LEU A 156 -12.32 -8.90 1.81
CA LEU A 156 -11.56 -9.12 3.05
C LEU A 156 -11.69 -7.95 4.05
N GLY A 157 -12.37 -6.87 3.66
CA GLY A 157 -12.66 -5.71 4.50
C GLY A 157 -11.51 -4.71 4.64
N HIS A 158 -10.47 -4.80 3.80
CA HIS A 158 -9.41 -3.81 3.75
C HIS A 158 -9.86 -2.51 3.09
N THR A 159 -9.01 -1.49 3.19
CA THR A 159 -9.09 -0.23 2.44
C THR A 159 -7.77 0.06 1.77
N GLU A 160 -7.82 0.79 0.67
CA GLU A 160 -6.67 1.36 0.00
C GLU A 160 -5.92 2.32 0.93
N VAL A 161 -4.62 2.05 1.10
CA VAL A 161 -3.72 2.86 1.92
C VAL A 161 -2.35 2.95 1.26
N VAL A 162 -1.53 3.87 1.76
CA VAL A 162 -0.11 3.95 1.43
C VAL A 162 0.69 3.88 2.71
N ASN A 163 1.58 2.89 2.79
CA ASN A 163 2.54 2.75 3.88
C ASN A 163 3.81 3.54 3.58
N VAL A 164 4.35 4.20 4.60
CA VAL A 164 5.57 5.02 4.53
C VAL A 164 6.35 4.86 5.83
N ASN A 165 7.67 4.78 5.75
CA ASN A 165 8.54 4.81 6.93
C ASN A 165 8.85 6.27 7.29
N VAL A 166 8.36 6.76 8.42
CA VAL A 166 8.48 8.17 8.83
C VAL A 166 9.39 8.28 10.05
N PRO A 167 10.42 9.15 10.06
CA PRO A 167 11.16 9.45 11.28
C PRO A 167 10.22 9.85 12.42
N GLU A 168 10.48 9.39 13.66
CA GLU A 168 9.54 9.58 14.78
C GLU A 168 9.17 11.05 15.02
N ASP A 169 10.13 11.97 14.89
CA ASP A 169 9.94 13.42 15.01
C ASP A 169 9.18 14.05 13.84
N LYS A 170 8.91 13.28 12.78
CA LYS A 170 8.22 13.69 11.56
C LYS A 170 6.82 13.10 11.40
N VAL A 171 6.37 12.24 12.31
CA VAL A 171 5.00 11.69 12.30
C VAL A 171 3.95 12.80 12.28
N GLY A 172 4.14 13.86 13.08
CA GLY A 172 3.22 15.00 13.13
C GLY A 172 3.14 15.75 11.80
N ASP A 173 4.25 15.90 11.07
CA ASP A 173 4.29 16.58 9.77
C ASP A 173 3.50 15.81 8.70
N PHE A 174 3.65 14.48 8.66
CA PHE A 174 2.90 13.61 7.75
C PHE A 174 1.40 13.58 8.10
N ALA A 175 1.06 13.43 9.38
CA ALA A 175 -0.32 13.49 9.84
C ALA A 175 -0.96 14.84 9.52
N LYS A 176 -0.23 15.95 9.68
CA LYS A 176 -0.74 17.27 9.32
C LYS A 176 -1.07 17.36 7.83
N ALA A 177 -0.18 16.88 6.95
CA ALA A 177 -0.43 16.87 5.51
C ALA A 177 -1.71 16.09 5.15
N TYR A 178 -1.91 14.93 5.79
CA TYR A 178 -3.13 14.13 5.66
C TYR A 178 -4.39 14.92 6.04
N PHE A 179 -4.40 15.55 7.22
CA PHE A 179 -5.56 16.30 7.70
C PHE A 179 -5.80 17.58 6.88
N ASP A 180 -4.74 18.26 6.43
CA ASP A 180 -4.84 19.42 5.54
C ASP A 180 -5.46 19.04 4.18
N ALA A 181 -5.19 17.83 3.69
CA ALA A 181 -5.79 17.31 2.47
C ALA A 181 -7.28 17.01 2.67
N ALA A 182 -7.64 16.33 3.78
CA ALA A 182 -9.03 16.03 4.12
C ALA A 182 -9.93 17.26 4.25
N GLU A 183 -9.39 18.39 4.72
CA GLU A 183 -10.13 19.64 4.83
C GLU A 183 -10.38 20.32 3.48
N LYS A 184 -9.46 20.15 2.52
CA LYS A 184 -9.58 20.72 1.17
C LYS A 184 -10.54 19.92 0.28
N TYR A 185 -10.67 18.63 0.56
CA TYR A 185 -11.39 17.73 -0.31
C TYR A 185 -12.89 17.62 0.02
N PRO A 186 -13.77 17.62 -1.01
CA PRO A 186 -15.17 17.30 -0.81
C PRO A 186 -15.31 15.93 -0.14
N PHE A 187 -16.12 15.86 0.92
CA PHE A 187 -16.34 14.63 1.69
C PHE A 187 -15.08 13.98 2.28
N GLY A 188 -13.94 14.69 2.28
CA GLY A 188 -12.65 14.18 2.73
C GLY A 188 -11.87 13.35 1.70
N ARG A 189 -12.22 13.36 0.40
CA ARG A 189 -11.56 12.57 -0.67
C ARG A 189 -11.24 13.36 -1.93
N ALA A 190 -10.09 13.09 -2.54
CA ALA A 190 -9.68 13.74 -3.78
C ALA A 190 -10.71 13.49 -4.91
N ASP A 191 -11.13 12.23 -5.09
CA ASP A 191 -12.25 11.87 -5.98
C ASP A 191 -13.53 11.62 -5.15
N PRO A 192 -14.59 12.44 -5.32
CA PRO A 192 -15.89 12.22 -4.65
C PRO A 192 -16.64 10.94 -5.09
N GLN A 193 -16.22 10.29 -6.17
CA GLN A 193 -16.77 9.03 -6.67
C GLN A 193 -16.21 7.81 -5.94
N ASP A 194 -15.04 7.93 -5.32
CA ASP A 194 -14.50 6.93 -4.40
C ASP A 194 -15.50 6.76 -3.26
N ARG A 195 -16.27 5.67 -3.28
CA ARG A 195 -17.35 5.38 -2.33
C ARG A 195 -17.35 3.90 -2.02
N GLY A 196 -17.51 3.57 -0.74
CA GLY A 196 -17.36 2.21 -0.24
C GLY A 196 -16.32 2.14 0.87
N THR A 197 -16.38 1.04 1.62
CA THR A 197 -15.46 0.75 2.73
C THR A 197 -14.00 0.71 2.26
N GLU A 198 -13.77 0.33 1.01
CA GLU A 198 -12.48 0.25 0.34
C GLU A 198 -11.72 1.58 0.28
N TYR A 199 -12.41 2.71 0.42
CA TYR A 199 -11.85 4.05 0.27
C TYR A 199 -11.82 4.86 1.58
N ARG A 200 -12.14 4.22 2.71
CA ARG A 200 -12.31 4.90 4.00
C ARG A 200 -11.04 5.61 4.46
N SER A 201 -11.25 6.72 5.16
CA SER A 201 -10.20 7.51 5.79
C SER A 201 -9.59 6.70 6.92
N ALA A 202 -8.30 6.37 6.79
CA ALA A 202 -7.58 5.52 7.71
C ALA A 202 -6.18 6.06 8.02
N ILE A 203 -5.73 5.87 9.26
CA ILE A 203 -4.34 6.00 9.68
C ILE A 203 -3.98 4.72 10.44
N GLY A 204 -2.88 4.08 10.07
CA GLY A 204 -2.30 2.96 10.81
C GLY A 204 -0.97 3.35 11.40
N ILE A 205 -0.80 3.11 12.70
CA ILE A 205 0.47 3.31 13.42
C ILE A 205 0.65 2.18 14.43
N PRO A 206 1.89 1.80 14.79
CA PRO A 206 2.12 0.75 15.77
C PRO A 206 1.52 1.11 17.14
N GLY A 207 0.67 0.23 17.68
CA GLY A 207 -0.07 0.46 18.93
C GLY A 207 -1.37 1.26 18.75
N GLY A 208 -1.68 1.72 17.53
CA GLY A 208 -2.89 2.48 17.22
C GLY A 208 -3.02 3.73 18.09
N MET A 209 -4.21 3.96 18.65
CA MET A 209 -4.44 5.11 19.54
C MET A 209 -3.70 5.01 20.89
N ASP A 210 -3.22 3.83 21.28
CA ASP A 210 -2.45 3.62 22.52
C ASP A 210 -0.93 3.69 22.27
N GLY A 211 -0.53 3.79 20.99
CA GLY A 211 0.86 3.81 20.56
C GLY A 211 1.56 5.15 20.81
N PRO A 212 2.90 5.17 20.89
CA PRO A 212 3.67 6.38 21.18
C PRO A 212 3.51 7.46 20.09
N ALA A 213 3.33 7.05 18.83
CA ALA A 213 3.14 7.94 17.69
C ALA A 213 1.78 8.67 17.70
N PHE A 214 0.77 8.14 18.42
CA PHE A 214 -0.59 8.69 18.37
C PHE A 214 -0.67 10.13 18.86
N LYS A 215 0.11 10.51 19.88
CA LYS A 215 0.12 11.89 20.39
C LYS A 215 0.49 12.91 19.31
N ALA A 216 1.42 12.58 18.42
CA ALA A 216 1.81 13.45 17.31
C ALA A 216 0.68 13.55 16.26
N VAL A 217 0.00 12.43 15.99
CA VAL A 217 -1.17 12.39 15.09
C VAL A 217 -2.33 13.22 15.66
N GLU A 218 -2.67 13.03 16.93
CA GLU A 218 -3.74 13.77 17.61
C GLU A 218 -3.46 15.28 17.65
N ALA A 219 -2.23 15.66 17.99
CA ALA A 219 -1.80 17.06 17.97
C ALA A 219 -1.91 17.67 16.56
N ALA A 220 -1.51 16.94 15.52
CA ALA A 220 -1.62 17.38 14.13
C ALA A 220 -3.08 17.50 13.65
N ASN A 221 -3.98 16.64 14.13
CA ASN A 221 -5.41 16.72 13.82
C ASN A 221 -6.02 18.02 14.35
N ALA A 222 -5.59 18.49 15.53
CA ALA A 222 -6.10 19.71 16.16
C ALA A 222 -7.64 19.78 16.27
N GLY A 223 -8.29 18.63 16.43
CA GLY A 223 -9.75 18.51 16.55
C GLY A 223 -10.54 18.69 15.25
N ARG A 224 -9.88 18.68 14.08
CA ARG A 224 -10.54 18.87 12.77
C ARG A 224 -11.42 17.68 12.37
N LEU A 225 -10.96 16.46 12.62
CA LEU A 225 -11.67 15.21 12.35
C LEU A 225 -11.88 14.42 13.65
N GLU A 226 -12.93 13.60 13.68
CA GLU A 226 -13.15 12.62 14.74
C GLU A 226 -12.19 11.44 14.54
N LEU A 227 -11.20 11.29 15.42
CA LEU A 227 -10.29 10.14 15.42
C LEU A 227 -10.94 8.99 16.19
N VAL A 228 -11.18 7.88 15.51
CA VAL A 228 -11.89 6.73 16.09
C VAL A 228 -11.04 5.49 15.99
N ARG A 229 -11.00 4.66 17.03
CA ARG A 229 -10.27 3.39 17.01
C ARG A 229 -10.85 2.48 15.92
N GLY A 230 -9.99 2.06 14.98
CA GLY A 230 -10.34 1.07 13.97
C GLY A 230 -10.47 -0.31 14.60
N GLN A 231 -11.49 -1.07 14.20
CA GLN A 231 -11.75 -2.43 14.70
C GLN A 231 -11.59 -3.50 13.63
N GLY A 232 -11.30 -3.11 12.40
CA GLY A 232 -11.19 -3.99 11.24
C GLY A 232 -12.52 -4.13 10.52
N ASN A 233 -12.50 -4.09 9.18
CA ASN A 233 -13.69 -4.12 8.32
C ASN A 233 -14.66 -2.95 8.61
N ASP A 234 -14.11 -1.81 9.05
CA ASP A 234 -14.91 -0.67 9.46
C ASP A 234 -15.65 -0.01 8.29
N ALA A 235 -16.73 0.71 8.62
CA ALA A 235 -17.58 1.36 7.65
C ALA A 235 -16.86 2.48 6.87
N ASP A 236 -17.46 2.83 5.73
CA ASP A 236 -17.07 4.00 4.95
C ASP A 236 -17.13 5.29 5.80
N THR A 237 -16.17 6.20 5.60
CA THR A 237 -16.07 7.50 6.27
C THR A 237 -16.47 8.68 5.40
N VAL A 238 -16.89 8.45 4.14
CA VAL A 238 -17.23 9.52 3.19
C VAL A 238 -18.21 10.54 3.79
N GLY A 239 -17.79 11.80 3.87
CA GLY A 239 -18.62 12.88 4.40
C GLY A 239 -18.93 12.83 5.90
N THR A 240 -18.38 11.86 6.63
CA THR A 240 -18.63 11.69 8.08
C THR A 240 -17.71 12.52 8.96
N LYS A 241 -16.59 13.02 8.39
CA LYS A 241 -15.48 13.65 9.13
C LYS A 241 -14.82 12.73 10.17
N LYS A 242 -14.86 11.41 9.94
CA LYS A 242 -14.19 10.41 10.77
C LYS A 242 -12.92 9.90 10.10
N VAL A 243 -11.95 9.51 10.92
CA VAL A 243 -10.76 8.77 10.50
C VAL A 243 -10.59 7.57 11.42
N TRP A 244 -10.48 6.38 10.84
CA TRP A 244 -10.16 5.18 11.60
C TRP A 244 -8.66 5.14 11.92
N VAL A 245 -8.32 5.04 13.19
CA VAL A 245 -6.95 4.89 13.68
C VAL A 245 -6.74 3.43 14.08
N TYR A 246 -6.00 2.70 13.25
CA TYR A 246 -5.72 1.29 13.43
C TYR A 246 -4.41 1.08 14.19
N ASP A 247 -4.39 0.05 15.04
CA ASP A 247 -3.13 -0.55 15.46
C ASP A 247 -2.55 -1.34 14.29
N SER A 248 -1.46 -0.85 13.71
CA SER A 248 -0.83 -1.51 12.57
C SER A 248 -0.15 -2.85 12.93
N ASN A 249 0.00 -3.17 14.21
CA ASN A 249 0.45 -4.50 14.64
C ASN A 249 -0.69 -5.54 14.56
N GLU A 250 -1.95 -5.11 14.70
CA GLU A 250 -3.13 -5.96 14.59
C GLU A 250 -3.72 -5.96 13.17
N PHE A 251 -3.68 -4.79 12.51
CA PHE A 251 -4.17 -4.55 11.16
C PHE A 251 -3.02 -4.13 10.25
N PRO A 252 -2.13 -5.07 9.87
CA PRO A 252 -0.92 -4.75 9.14
C PRO A 252 -1.19 -4.25 7.73
N PHE A 253 -0.18 -3.58 7.17
CA PHE A 253 -0.15 -3.21 5.76
C PHE A 253 0.20 -4.43 4.89
N HIS A 254 -0.50 -4.57 3.77
CA HIS A 254 -0.22 -5.52 2.72
C HIS A 254 0.10 -4.75 1.44
N GLN A 255 1.32 -4.90 0.91
CA GLN A 255 1.71 -4.23 -0.34
C GLN A 255 0.76 -4.65 -1.48
N GLY A 256 0.32 -3.69 -2.27
CA GLY A 256 -0.43 -3.96 -3.50
C GLY A 256 0.49 -4.45 -4.63
N GLU A 257 -0.14 -4.83 -5.73
CA GLU A 257 0.49 -5.30 -6.95
C GLU A 257 1.42 -4.25 -7.56
N ILE A 258 2.43 -4.70 -8.32
CA ILE A 258 3.45 -3.81 -8.90
C ILE A 258 2.82 -2.75 -9.81
N TYR A 259 1.75 -3.11 -10.52
CA TYR A 259 1.11 -2.20 -11.47
C TYR A 259 0.42 -0.99 -10.81
N HIS A 260 -0.02 -1.10 -9.56
CA HIS A 260 -0.58 0.02 -8.80
C HIS A 260 0.49 1.00 -8.30
N GLN A 261 1.74 0.57 -8.22
CA GLN A 261 2.81 1.40 -7.68
C GLN A 261 3.17 2.53 -8.65
N PHE A 262 3.23 3.75 -8.14
CA PHE A 262 3.61 4.97 -8.87
C PHE A 262 2.77 5.18 -10.14
N HIS A 263 1.47 4.89 -10.02
CA HIS A 263 0.47 5.06 -11.07
C HIS A 263 -0.11 6.49 -11.08
N ASP A 264 -0.65 6.91 -12.22
CA ASP A 264 -1.43 8.14 -12.35
C ASP A 264 -2.69 8.09 -11.49
N ASP A 265 -3.22 9.24 -11.13
CA ASP A 265 -4.57 9.33 -10.59
C ASP A 265 -5.62 9.19 -11.71
N MET A 266 -6.88 9.00 -11.34
CA MET A 266 -7.99 8.91 -12.29
C MET A 266 -8.17 10.19 -13.11
N ILE A 267 -7.79 11.34 -12.53
CA ILE A 267 -8.00 12.66 -13.13
C ILE A 267 -6.70 13.43 -13.42
N GLU A 268 -5.56 12.99 -12.88
CA GLU A 268 -4.27 13.68 -13.00
C GLU A 268 -3.19 12.75 -13.56
N ARG A 269 -2.39 13.29 -14.49
CA ARG A 269 -1.19 12.62 -15.01
C ARG A 269 0.05 13.13 -14.30
N TYR A 270 0.86 12.22 -13.81
CA TYR A 270 2.07 12.51 -13.07
C TYR A 270 3.31 12.52 -13.98
N PRO A 271 4.41 13.18 -13.57
CA PRO A 271 5.59 13.30 -14.42
C PRO A 271 6.35 11.97 -14.51
N GLN A 272 7.06 11.75 -15.62
CA GLN A 272 7.86 10.53 -15.85
C GLN A 272 8.80 10.16 -14.69
N LYS A 273 9.40 11.17 -14.04
CA LYS A 273 10.27 10.97 -12.87
C LYS A 273 9.60 10.25 -11.71
N TYR A 274 8.28 10.39 -11.56
CA TYR A 274 7.49 9.70 -10.54
C TYR A 274 7.29 8.23 -10.95
N HIS A 275 6.91 7.97 -12.20
CA HIS A 275 6.76 6.61 -12.71
C HIS A 275 8.06 5.81 -12.71
N ASP A 276 9.20 6.48 -12.91
CA ASP A 276 10.52 5.84 -12.88
C ASP A 276 10.89 5.29 -11.49
N LEU A 277 10.26 5.79 -10.41
CA LEU A 277 10.43 5.25 -9.06
C LEU A 277 10.02 3.79 -8.98
N LYS A 278 8.98 3.36 -9.70
CA LYS A 278 8.57 1.95 -9.74
C LYS A 278 9.70 1.04 -10.19
N LYS A 279 10.32 1.35 -11.34
CA LYS A 279 11.43 0.53 -11.89
C LYS A 279 12.62 0.52 -10.94
N LEU A 280 12.92 1.68 -10.35
CA LEU A 280 14.00 1.83 -9.39
C LEU A 280 13.76 0.98 -8.14
N LEU A 281 12.61 1.12 -7.50
CA LEU A 281 12.31 0.45 -6.22
C LEU A 281 12.02 -1.05 -6.39
N VAL A 282 11.55 -1.51 -7.55
CA VAL A 282 11.56 -2.95 -7.89
C VAL A 282 13.00 -3.47 -7.97
N LYS A 283 13.90 -2.73 -8.63
CA LYS A 283 15.31 -3.14 -8.76
C LYS A 283 16.03 -3.17 -7.40
N GLU A 284 15.73 -2.22 -6.52
CA GLU A 284 16.28 -2.17 -5.15
C GLU A 284 15.59 -3.17 -4.19
N GLY A 285 14.53 -3.87 -4.64
CA GLY A 285 13.82 -4.88 -3.85
C GLY A 285 12.85 -4.32 -2.80
N ALA A 286 12.61 -3.00 -2.81
CA ALA A 286 11.64 -2.35 -1.95
C ALA A 286 10.20 -2.64 -2.39
N ILE A 287 9.95 -2.77 -3.71
CA ILE A 287 8.70 -3.29 -4.26
C ILE A 287 8.91 -4.75 -4.62
N GLN A 288 8.05 -5.62 -4.10
CA GLN A 288 8.13 -7.06 -4.37
C GLN A 288 6.92 -7.55 -5.15
N LYS A 289 7.09 -8.63 -5.90
CA LYS A 289 5.96 -9.34 -6.49
C LYS A 289 5.14 -9.96 -5.37
N VAL A 290 3.83 -9.75 -5.41
CA VAL A 290 2.88 -10.28 -4.42
C VAL A 290 2.21 -11.56 -4.95
N GLY A 291 1.54 -12.30 -4.05
CA GLY A 291 0.83 -13.54 -4.39
C GLY A 291 -0.42 -13.37 -5.25
N CYS A 292 -0.66 -12.18 -5.79
CA CYS A 292 -1.86 -11.79 -6.51
C CYS A 292 -1.70 -11.89 -8.04
N PRO A 293 -2.81 -12.00 -8.78
CA PRO A 293 -2.78 -11.93 -10.23
C PRO A 293 -2.17 -10.59 -10.71
N GLU A 294 -1.10 -10.66 -11.48
CA GLU A 294 -0.55 -9.49 -12.15
C GLU A 294 -1.35 -9.24 -13.43
N MET A 295 -1.82 -8.01 -13.60
CA MET A 295 -2.41 -7.58 -14.87
C MET A 295 -1.27 -7.15 -15.80
N GLY A 296 -1.18 -7.76 -16.98
CA GLY A 296 -0.21 -7.35 -17.99
C GLY A 296 -0.59 -5.98 -18.54
N PHE A 297 0.11 -4.93 -18.11
CA PHE A 297 0.04 -3.59 -18.69
C PHE A 297 1.25 -3.34 -19.59
#